data_AF-A0A3E2X0R6-F1
#
_entry.id   AF-A0A3E2X0R6-F1
#
_cell.length_a   1.000
_cell.length_b   1.000
_cell.length_c   1.000
_cell.angle_alpha   90.00
_cell.angle_beta   90.00
_cell.angle_gamma   90.00
#
_symmetry.space_group_name_H-M   'P 1'
#
loop_
_entity.id
_entity.type
_entity.pdbx_description
1 polymer ?
#
loop_
_entity_poly.entity_id
_entity_poly.type
_entity_poly.pdbx_seq_one_letter_code
_entity_poly.pdbx_strand_id
1 'polypeptide(L)'
;MIHPNCKYLDIYPYTWRHLGELMEFLNPRRKTLYILHDQGIICKAADSDNKACVLPFSKYQSEEFPSCRLFELYPDIDEIHVLEYAALVHYYTSVQSISLEEKNTMQYLDFITDYYSCHKGIDIYSRRKCSGTFYRKALDYAGKFLKDRQIVFFVVTKAEFIWFDVVLLVENGTITEIRTLDTLKSEAWYTSPCPALDEAALKLTEKFSRPVRIIHYEHEALPLLTAFWENYCV
;
A
#
# COMPACT_ATOMS: atom_id res chain seq x y z
N MET A 1 9.75 -12.21 1.96
CA MET A 1 9.36 -12.82 0.65
C MET A 1 7.96 -13.41 0.80
N ILE A 2 7.20 -13.63 -0.27
CA ILE A 2 5.88 -14.29 -0.21
C ILE A 2 6.06 -15.68 -0.82
N HIS A 3 5.59 -16.72 -0.13
CA HIS A 3 5.69 -18.07 -0.66
C HIS A 3 4.87 -18.17 -1.96
N PRO A 4 5.40 -18.79 -3.04
CA PRO A 4 4.72 -18.88 -4.34
C PRO A 4 3.35 -19.57 -4.28
N ASN A 5 3.09 -20.34 -3.22
CA ASN A 5 1.81 -21.02 -2.96
C ASN A 5 0.96 -20.38 -1.85
N CYS A 6 1.16 -19.10 -1.55
CA CYS A 6 0.32 -18.37 -0.60
C CYS A 6 -1.15 -18.48 -1.04
N LYS A 7 -2.02 -19.01 -0.17
CA LYS A 7 -3.45 -19.16 -0.45
C LYS A 7 -4.13 -17.85 -0.08
N TYR A 8 -4.63 -17.14 -1.08
CA TYR A 8 -5.44 -15.94 -0.84
C TYR A 8 -6.90 -16.35 -0.82
N LEU A 9 -7.48 -16.43 0.38
CA LEU A 9 -8.86 -16.91 0.56
C LEU A 9 -9.90 -15.78 0.61
N ASP A 10 -9.51 -14.53 0.31
CA ASP A 10 -10.44 -13.43 0.04
C ASP A 10 -9.76 -12.33 -0.80
N ILE A 11 -9.61 -12.58 -2.09
CA ILE A 11 -8.96 -11.70 -3.09
C ILE A 11 -9.81 -10.50 -3.51
N TYR A 12 -10.91 -10.22 -2.81
CA TYR A 12 -11.81 -9.14 -3.13
C TYR A 12 -11.70 -8.02 -2.09
N PRO A 13 -10.69 -7.15 -2.14
CA PRO A 13 -10.56 -6.06 -1.17
C PRO A 13 -11.81 -5.15 -1.09
N TYR A 14 -12.70 -5.17 -2.08
CA TYR A 14 -14.00 -4.50 -2.02
C TYR A 14 -15.03 -5.16 -1.07
N THR A 15 -14.85 -6.42 -0.69
CA THR A 15 -15.66 -7.10 0.33
C THR A 15 -15.15 -6.80 1.74
N TRP A 16 -13.94 -6.26 1.86
CA TRP A 16 -13.35 -5.94 3.14
C TRP A 16 -13.98 -4.66 3.67
N ARG A 17 -14.63 -4.80 4.81
CA ARG A 17 -15.31 -3.71 5.49
C ARG A 17 -14.36 -2.53 5.71
N HIS A 18 -14.78 -1.33 5.35
CA HIS A 18 -14.06 -0.08 5.59
C HIS A 18 -12.60 -0.03 5.05
N LEU A 19 -12.19 -0.95 4.16
CA LEU A 19 -10.83 -0.92 3.59
C LEU A 19 -10.58 0.39 2.82
N GLY A 20 -11.56 0.87 2.05
CA GLY A 20 -11.45 2.15 1.32
C GLY A 20 -11.15 3.32 2.26
N GLU A 21 -11.92 3.46 3.34
CA GLU A 21 -11.73 4.49 4.37
C GLU A 21 -10.38 4.33 5.09
N LEU A 22 -10.00 3.10 5.47
CA LEU A 22 -8.70 2.84 6.10
C LEU A 22 -7.54 3.24 5.18
N MET A 23 -7.66 2.92 3.89
CA MET A 23 -6.63 3.24 2.89
C MET A 23 -6.46 4.76 2.71
N GLU A 24 -7.48 5.58 2.96
CA GLU A 24 -7.33 7.05 2.98
C GLU A 24 -6.42 7.53 4.12
N PHE A 25 -6.39 6.83 5.25
CA PHE A 25 -5.48 7.15 6.36
C PHE A 25 -4.09 6.54 6.15
N LEU A 26 -4.01 5.29 5.66
CA LEU A 26 -2.74 4.58 5.49
C LEU A 26 -1.94 5.06 4.28
N ASN A 27 -2.65 5.52 3.26
CA ASN A 27 -2.08 6.06 2.05
C ASN A 27 -2.90 7.31 1.68
N PRO A 28 -2.79 8.39 2.47
CA PRO A 28 -3.42 9.66 2.10
C PRO A 28 -2.97 9.94 0.67
N ARG A 29 -3.95 10.02 -0.24
CA ARG A 29 -3.69 10.05 -1.69
C ARG A 29 -2.59 11.09 -1.93
N ARG A 30 -1.40 10.61 -2.29
CA ARG A 30 -0.28 11.49 -2.61
C ARG A 30 -0.74 12.34 -3.77
N LYS A 31 -0.88 13.64 -3.53
CA LYS A 31 -1.25 14.51 -4.64
C LYS A 31 -0.04 14.59 -5.55
N THR A 32 -0.19 14.07 -6.77
CA THR A 32 0.93 13.85 -7.67
C THR A 32 0.85 14.82 -8.83
N LEU A 33 1.94 15.53 -9.13
CA LEU A 33 2.10 16.33 -10.33
C LEU A 33 2.74 15.47 -11.41
N TYR A 34 2.00 15.19 -12.48
CA TYR A 34 2.50 14.50 -13.66
C TYR A 34 2.97 15.51 -14.70
N ILE A 35 4.20 15.35 -15.16
CA ILE A 35 4.81 16.17 -16.23
C ILE A 35 5.20 15.23 -17.36
N LEU A 36 4.51 15.34 -18.49
CA LEU A 36 4.81 14.57 -19.70
C LEU A 36 5.73 15.40 -20.60
N HIS A 37 6.82 14.80 -21.04
CA HIS A 37 7.68 15.37 -22.07
C HIS A 37 7.93 14.37 -23.20
N ASP A 38 8.24 14.90 -24.38
CA ASP A 38 8.72 14.15 -25.53
C ASP A 38 10.09 14.70 -25.92
N GLN A 39 11.12 13.84 -25.83
CA GLN A 39 12.52 14.21 -26.11
C GLN A 39 12.97 15.49 -25.37
N GLY A 40 12.59 15.62 -24.10
CA GLY A 40 12.91 16.76 -23.25
C GLY A 40 12.05 18.01 -23.48
N ILE A 41 11.09 18.01 -24.41
CA ILE A 41 10.13 19.12 -24.57
C ILE A 41 8.86 18.78 -23.79
N ILE A 42 8.45 19.65 -22.88
CA ILE A 42 7.27 19.41 -22.05
C ILE A 42 6.00 19.58 -22.90
N CYS A 43 5.20 18.52 -22.94
CA CYS A 43 3.94 18.48 -23.67
C CYS A 43 2.75 18.83 -22.79
N LYS A 44 2.75 18.35 -21.54
CA LYS A 44 1.60 18.50 -20.62
C LYS A 44 2.04 18.40 -19.16
N ALA A 45 1.36 19.15 -18.30
CA ALA A 45 1.45 18.96 -16.86
C ALA A 45 0.06 19.01 -16.22
N ALA A 46 -0.22 18.06 -15.33
CA ALA A 46 -1.47 18.01 -14.59
C ALA A 46 -1.29 17.33 -13.23
N ASP A 47 -2.09 17.72 -12.24
CA ASP A 47 -2.15 17.00 -10.97
C ASP A 47 -2.98 15.71 -11.08
N SER A 48 -2.97 14.91 -10.00
CA SER A 48 -3.71 13.66 -9.88
C SER A 48 -5.24 13.83 -9.91
N ASP A 49 -5.75 15.07 -9.80
CA ASP A 49 -7.16 15.41 -9.97
C ASP A 49 -7.46 15.85 -11.43
N ASN A 50 -6.51 15.66 -12.34
CA ASN A 50 -6.53 16.08 -13.75
C ASN A 50 -6.61 17.61 -13.94
N LYS A 51 -6.27 18.41 -12.93
CA LYS A 51 -6.19 19.86 -13.07
C LYS A 51 -4.91 20.21 -13.80
N ALA A 52 -5.03 21.00 -14.88
CA ALA A 52 -3.87 21.46 -15.63
C ALA A 52 -2.97 22.37 -14.75
N CYS A 53 -1.67 22.13 -14.81
CA CYS A 53 -0.66 22.87 -14.08
C CYS A 53 0.23 23.66 -15.06
N VAL A 54 0.54 24.92 -14.73
CA VAL A 54 1.39 25.79 -15.54
C VAL A 54 2.81 25.75 -15.01
N LEU A 55 3.74 25.18 -15.80
CA LEU A 55 5.14 25.08 -15.41
C LEU A 55 5.92 26.35 -15.80
N PRO A 56 6.91 26.77 -14.99
CA PRO A 56 7.74 27.94 -15.29
C PRO A 56 8.83 27.67 -16.35
N PHE A 57 8.82 26.50 -16.99
CA PHE A 57 9.79 26.07 -18.00
C PHE A 57 9.09 25.15 -19.00
N SER A 58 9.67 25.06 -20.21
CA SER A 58 9.12 24.25 -21.31
C SER A 58 10.01 23.06 -21.70
N LYS A 59 11.18 22.92 -21.07
CA LYS A 59 12.13 21.83 -21.33
C LYS A 59 12.47 21.09 -20.05
N TYR A 60 12.60 19.78 -20.15
CA TYR A 60 13.08 18.89 -19.10
C TYR A 60 14.58 18.61 -19.27
N GLN A 61 15.33 18.79 -18.18
CA GLN A 61 16.74 18.41 -18.05
C GLN A 61 16.91 17.79 -16.67
N SER A 62 17.25 16.50 -16.62
CA SER A 62 17.30 15.73 -15.36
C SER A 62 18.28 16.33 -14.35
N GLU A 63 19.48 16.73 -14.79
CA GLU A 63 20.56 17.24 -13.93
C GLU A 63 20.23 18.58 -13.25
N GLU A 64 19.37 19.39 -13.88
CA GLU A 64 19.00 20.73 -13.41
C GLU A 64 17.51 20.82 -13.04
N PHE A 65 16.84 19.67 -12.85
CA PHE A 65 15.40 19.66 -12.68
C PHE A 65 14.97 20.39 -11.39
N PRO A 66 14.18 21.47 -11.48
CA PRO A 66 13.90 22.35 -10.33
C PRO A 66 12.75 21.81 -9.46
N SER A 67 12.86 20.56 -8.99
CA SER A 67 11.83 19.88 -8.18
C SER A 67 11.45 20.65 -6.92
N CYS A 68 12.44 21.19 -6.18
CA CYS A 68 12.19 22.02 -4.98
C CYS A 68 11.30 23.23 -5.29
N ARG A 69 11.57 23.94 -6.39
CA ARG A 69 10.77 25.11 -6.80
C ARG A 69 9.34 24.72 -7.22
N LEU A 70 9.17 23.55 -7.84
CA LEU A 70 7.84 23.04 -8.18
C LEU A 70 7.04 22.67 -6.93
N PHE A 71 7.69 22.12 -5.90
CA PHE A 71 7.03 21.89 -4.61
C PHE A 71 6.62 23.20 -3.94
N GLU A 72 7.43 24.26 -4.00
CA GLU A 72 7.03 25.58 -3.51
C GLU A 72 5.83 26.15 -4.29
N LEU A 73 5.80 25.96 -5.61
CA LEU A 73 4.71 26.42 -6.46
C LEU A 73 3.40 25.65 -6.23
N TYR A 74 3.50 24.36 -5.91
CA TYR A 74 2.37 23.47 -5.65
C TYR A 74 2.50 22.85 -4.26
N PRO A 75 2.12 23.59 -3.19
CA PRO A 75 2.37 23.20 -1.81
C PRO A 75 1.61 21.93 -1.38
N ASP A 76 0.50 21.63 -2.06
CA ASP A 76 -0.36 20.46 -1.87
C ASP A 76 0.16 19.20 -2.59
N ILE A 77 1.17 19.33 -3.46
CA ILE A 77 1.77 18.20 -4.18
C ILE A 77 2.81 17.50 -3.30
N ASP A 78 2.61 16.20 -3.08
CA ASP A 78 3.54 15.32 -2.37
C ASP A 78 4.62 14.74 -3.30
N GLU A 79 4.29 14.50 -4.58
CA GLU A 79 5.16 13.84 -5.57
C GLU A 79 5.11 14.50 -6.94
N ILE A 80 6.24 14.49 -7.64
CA ILE A 80 6.37 14.95 -9.02
C ILE A 80 6.88 13.77 -9.84
N HIS A 81 6.09 13.36 -10.82
CA HIS A 81 6.42 12.31 -11.78
C HIS A 81 6.72 12.97 -13.12
N VAL A 82 7.97 12.90 -13.56
CA VAL A 82 8.38 13.36 -14.88
C VAL A 82 8.47 12.15 -15.80
N LEU A 83 7.70 12.18 -16.88
CA LEU A 83 7.42 11.05 -17.75
C LEU A 83 7.87 11.36 -19.17
N GLU A 84 8.81 10.60 -19.70
CA GLU A 84 9.09 10.59 -21.13
C GLU A 84 8.00 9.78 -21.86
N TYR A 85 7.41 10.34 -22.91
CA TYR A 85 6.32 9.71 -23.65
C TYR A 85 6.68 8.30 -24.14
N ALA A 86 7.83 8.14 -24.79
CA ALA A 86 8.30 6.84 -25.29
C ALA A 86 8.52 5.82 -24.16
N ALA A 87 9.09 6.25 -23.03
CA ALA A 87 9.31 5.40 -21.87
C ALA A 87 8.00 4.97 -21.22
N LEU A 88 7.01 5.87 -21.12
CA LEU A 88 5.71 5.57 -20.56
C LEU A 88 4.96 4.53 -21.39
N VAL A 89 4.98 4.67 -22.73
CA VAL A 89 4.42 3.67 -23.65
C VAL A 89 5.11 2.33 -23.46
N HIS A 90 6.45 2.32 -23.45
CA HIS A 90 7.23 1.10 -23.27
C HIS A 90 6.94 0.41 -21.93
N TYR A 91 6.83 1.17 -20.83
CA TYR A 91 6.44 0.66 -19.52
C TYR A 91 5.09 -0.06 -19.59
N TYR A 92 4.06 0.58 -20.14
CA TYR A 92 2.72 -0.03 -20.22
C TYR A 92 2.69 -1.27 -21.11
N THR A 93 3.36 -1.24 -22.27
CA THR A 93 3.48 -2.42 -23.14
C THR A 93 4.19 -3.57 -22.42
N SER A 94 5.27 -3.28 -21.70
CA SER A 94 6.02 -4.28 -20.93
C SER A 94 5.14 -4.91 -19.85
N VAL A 95 4.45 -4.10 -19.04
CA VAL A 95 3.59 -4.58 -17.96
C VAL A 95 2.45 -5.46 -18.49
N GLN A 96 1.82 -5.06 -19.59
CA GLN A 96 0.74 -5.82 -20.23
C GLN A 96 1.20 -7.16 -20.84
N SER A 97 2.48 -7.29 -21.17
CA SER A 97 3.05 -8.52 -21.75
C SER A 97 3.38 -9.60 -20.73
N ILE A 98 3.30 -9.30 -19.43
CA ILE A 98 3.66 -10.23 -18.35
C ILE A 98 2.51 -11.20 -18.11
N SER A 99 2.79 -12.50 -18.22
CA SER A 99 1.84 -13.55 -17.84
C SER A 99 1.63 -13.52 -16.32
N LEU A 100 0.37 -13.40 -15.91
CA LEU A 100 -0.06 -13.37 -14.50
C LEU A 100 0.01 -14.75 -13.81
N GLU A 101 0.38 -15.81 -14.52
CA GLU A 101 0.33 -17.20 -14.02
C GLU A 101 1.36 -17.51 -12.92
N GLU A 102 2.39 -16.68 -12.72
CA GLU A 102 3.48 -16.94 -11.76
C GLU A 102 3.52 -16.02 -10.55
N LYS A 103 2.64 -15.01 -10.46
CA LYS A 103 2.63 -14.01 -9.36
C LYS A 103 1.23 -13.84 -8.82
N ASN A 104 1.07 -13.86 -7.50
CA ASN A 104 -0.18 -13.42 -6.89
C ASN A 104 -0.37 -11.90 -7.10
N THR A 105 -1.62 -11.43 -7.05
CA THR A 105 -2.01 -10.04 -7.36
C THR A 105 -1.14 -8.99 -6.64
N MET A 106 -0.73 -9.26 -5.40
CA MET A 106 0.08 -8.32 -4.62
C MET A 106 1.55 -8.31 -5.05
N GLN A 107 2.14 -9.46 -5.35
CA GLN A 107 3.47 -9.54 -5.97
C GLN A 107 3.50 -8.84 -7.33
N TYR A 108 2.40 -8.91 -8.08
CA TYR A 108 2.26 -8.17 -9.33
C TYR A 108 2.18 -6.66 -9.08
N LEU A 109 1.38 -6.21 -8.09
CA LEU A 109 1.30 -4.79 -7.71
C LEU A 109 2.64 -4.22 -7.22
N ASP A 110 3.39 -4.98 -6.42
CA ASP A 110 4.73 -4.58 -5.99
C ASP A 110 5.69 -4.54 -7.18
N PHE A 111 5.64 -5.55 -8.05
CA PHE A 111 6.45 -5.60 -9.26
C PHE A 111 6.20 -4.39 -10.17
N ILE A 112 4.94 -4.06 -10.49
CA ILE A 112 4.64 -2.92 -11.37
C ILE A 112 5.08 -1.60 -10.73
N THR A 113 4.95 -1.47 -9.40
CA THR A 113 5.36 -0.27 -8.65
C THR A 113 6.87 -0.10 -8.69
N ASP A 114 7.62 -1.16 -8.40
CA ASP A 114 9.09 -1.16 -8.46
C ASP A 114 9.56 -0.92 -9.90
N TYR A 115 8.98 -1.61 -10.87
CA TYR A 115 9.32 -1.48 -12.29
C TYR A 115 9.06 -0.08 -12.82
N TYR A 116 7.97 0.57 -12.39
CA TYR A 116 7.66 1.96 -12.74
C TYR A 116 8.70 2.93 -12.15
N SER A 117 9.02 2.78 -10.86
CA SER A 117 9.94 3.68 -10.15
C SER A 117 11.39 3.62 -10.65
N CYS A 118 11.79 2.49 -11.23
CA CYS A 118 13.13 2.27 -11.76
C CYS A 118 13.16 2.31 -13.30
N HIS A 119 12.05 2.64 -13.97
CA HIS A 119 11.98 2.65 -15.42
C HIS A 119 12.76 3.84 -15.98
N LYS A 120 13.73 3.58 -16.87
CA LYS A 120 14.48 4.65 -17.52
C LYS A 120 13.52 5.57 -18.29
N GLY A 121 13.62 6.88 -18.06
CA GLY A 121 12.73 7.89 -18.64
C GLY A 121 11.50 8.19 -17.78
N ILE A 122 11.39 7.61 -16.58
CA ILE A 122 10.44 7.99 -15.55
C ILE A 122 11.24 8.42 -14.32
N ASP A 123 11.14 9.71 -13.97
CA ASP A 123 11.81 10.28 -12.81
C ASP A 123 10.78 10.68 -11.74
N ILE A 124 10.98 10.22 -10.51
CA ILE A 124 10.06 10.47 -9.39
C ILE A 124 10.78 11.27 -8.32
N TYR A 125 10.22 12.43 -8.00
CA TYR A 125 10.67 13.30 -6.92
C TYR A 125 9.59 13.30 -5.84
N SER A 126 9.94 12.98 -4.60
CA SER A 126 8.98 12.89 -3.50
C SER A 126 9.44 13.74 -2.33
N ARG A 127 8.51 14.45 -1.68
CA ARG A 127 8.78 15.12 -0.39
C ARG A 127 9.00 14.13 0.74
N ARG A 128 8.42 12.94 0.62
CA ARG A 128 8.45 11.91 1.67
C ARG A 128 9.28 10.73 1.20
N LYS A 129 10.24 10.29 2.02
CA LYS A 129 11.09 9.12 1.73
C LYS A 129 10.35 7.77 1.71
N CYS A 130 9.04 7.75 1.99
CA CYS A 130 8.31 6.49 2.11
C CYS A 130 8.17 5.80 0.75
N SER A 131 9.05 4.84 0.46
CA SER A 131 8.91 3.90 -0.64
C SER A 131 8.17 2.64 -0.17
N GLY A 132 7.30 2.10 -1.03
CA GLY A 132 6.66 0.80 -0.84
C GLY A 132 5.16 0.86 -0.57
N THR A 133 4.45 -0.14 -1.11
CA THR A 133 3.01 -0.34 -0.87
C THR A 133 2.74 -0.61 0.62
N PHE A 134 1.52 -0.33 1.09
CA PHE A 134 1.11 -0.72 2.45
C PHE A 134 1.42 -2.19 2.74
N TYR A 135 1.19 -3.04 1.74
CA TYR A 135 1.45 -4.46 1.83
C TYR A 135 2.93 -4.80 2.06
N ARG A 136 3.84 -4.15 1.34
CA ARG A 136 5.29 -4.30 1.55
C ARG A 136 5.71 -3.84 2.93
N LYS A 137 5.16 -2.73 3.43
CA LYS A 137 5.41 -2.26 4.80
C LYS A 137 4.87 -3.22 5.86
N ALA A 138 3.68 -3.77 5.66
CA ALA A 138 3.10 -4.79 6.53
C ALA A 138 3.95 -6.07 6.52
N LEU A 139 4.49 -6.47 5.35
CA LEU A 139 5.43 -7.57 5.20
C LEU A 139 6.77 -7.31 5.90
N ASP A 140 7.32 -6.11 5.79
CA ASP A 140 8.58 -5.75 6.43
C ASP A 140 8.43 -5.70 7.95
N TYR A 141 7.35 -5.11 8.46
CA TYR A 141 6.98 -5.18 9.87
C TYR A 141 6.83 -6.64 10.30
N ALA A 142 6.15 -7.44 9.47
CA ALA A 142 5.97 -8.85 9.73
C ALA A 142 7.32 -9.58 9.85
N GLY A 143 8.20 -9.45 8.85
CA GLY A 143 9.51 -10.10 8.85
C GLY A 143 10.44 -9.61 9.97
N LYS A 144 10.37 -8.34 10.37
CA LYS A 144 11.24 -7.76 11.41
C LYS A 144 10.81 -8.12 12.84
N PHE A 145 9.51 -8.16 13.11
CA PHE A 145 9.01 -8.20 14.49
C PHE A 145 8.30 -9.48 14.85
N LEU A 146 7.93 -10.32 13.89
CA LEU A 146 7.11 -11.50 14.12
C LEU A 146 7.97 -12.77 14.17
N LYS A 147 7.59 -13.69 15.05
CA LYS A 147 8.19 -15.02 15.09
C LYS A 147 7.67 -15.83 13.91
N ASP A 148 8.44 -16.85 13.52
CA ASP A 148 7.98 -17.79 12.52
C ASP A 148 6.77 -18.60 13.03
N ARG A 149 5.86 -18.97 12.11
CA ARG A 149 4.64 -19.76 12.37
C ARG A 149 3.70 -19.08 13.36
N GLN A 150 3.26 -17.87 13.04
CA GLN A 150 2.30 -17.14 13.85
C GLN A 150 1.23 -16.45 13.01
N ILE A 151 0.15 -16.06 13.66
CA ILE A 151 -0.90 -15.24 13.08
C ILE A 151 -0.67 -13.78 13.49
N VAL A 152 -0.81 -12.86 12.54
CA VAL A 152 -0.98 -11.44 12.81
C VAL A 152 -2.44 -11.12 12.71
N PHE A 153 -3.01 -10.60 13.78
CA PHE A 153 -4.37 -10.08 13.76
C PHE A 153 -4.29 -8.56 13.87
N PHE A 154 -4.33 -7.89 12.72
CA PHE A 154 -4.43 -6.44 12.65
C PHE A 154 -5.90 -6.05 12.80
N VAL A 155 -6.19 -5.20 13.77
CA VAL A 155 -7.56 -4.83 14.12
C VAL A 155 -7.66 -3.36 14.47
N VAL A 156 -8.67 -2.71 13.90
CA VAL A 156 -9.05 -1.34 14.24
C VAL A 156 -10.42 -1.40 14.88
N THR A 157 -10.55 -0.81 16.07
CA THR A 157 -11.83 -0.71 16.78
C THR A 157 -12.35 0.71 16.71
N LYS A 158 -13.67 0.89 16.53
CA LYS A 158 -14.34 2.19 16.65
C LYS A 158 -15.36 2.07 17.77
N ALA A 159 -15.14 2.85 18.84
CA ALA A 159 -15.76 2.58 20.14
C ALA A 159 -15.55 1.11 20.56
N GLU A 160 -16.62 0.36 20.80
CA GLU A 160 -16.59 -1.05 21.25
C GLU A 160 -16.68 -2.07 20.11
N PHE A 161 -16.65 -1.66 18.84
CA PHE A 161 -16.82 -2.58 17.71
C PHE A 161 -15.54 -2.73 16.89
N ILE A 162 -15.31 -3.93 16.36
CA ILE A 162 -14.32 -4.15 15.30
C ILE A 162 -14.80 -3.41 14.05
N TRP A 163 -14.05 -2.36 13.70
CA TRP A 163 -14.31 -1.52 12.54
C TRP A 163 -13.60 -2.07 11.32
N PHE A 164 -12.34 -2.48 11.45
CA PHE A 164 -11.58 -3.13 10.39
C PHE A 164 -10.75 -4.27 10.95
N ASP A 165 -10.57 -5.33 10.17
CA ASP A 165 -9.73 -6.44 10.57
C ASP A 165 -9.03 -7.11 9.39
N VAL A 166 -7.81 -7.58 9.63
CA VAL A 166 -7.04 -8.42 8.72
C VAL A 166 -6.27 -9.44 9.54
N VAL A 167 -6.38 -10.70 9.12
CA VAL A 167 -5.64 -11.84 9.64
C VAL A 167 -4.60 -12.24 8.60
N LEU A 168 -3.33 -12.23 9.00
CA LEU A 168 -2.19 -12.67 8.19
C LEU A 168 -1.61 -13.94 8.80
N LEU A 169 -1.52 -15.02 8.03
CA LEU A 169 -0.76 -16.20 8.42
C LEU A 169 0.68 -16.03 7.95
N VAL A 170 1.63 -16.12 8.88
CA VAL A 170 3.06 -16.01 8.58
C VAL A 170 3.74 -17.36 8.79
N GLU A 171 4.35 -17.89 7.74
CA GLU A 171 5.17 -19.11 7.78
C GLU A 171 6.48 -18.90 6.99
N ASN A 172 7.58 -19.39 7.55
CA ASN A 172 8.95 -19.26 7.07
C ASN A 172 9.33 -17.82 6.69
N GLY A 173 8.91 -16.82 7.50
CA GLY A 173 9.16 -15.40 7.21
C GLY A 173 8.42 -14.87 5.99
N THR A 174 7.34 -15.53 5.58
CA THR A 174 6.49 -15.16 4.45
C THR A 174 5.03 -15.13 4.87
N ILE A 175 4.22 -14.24 4.29
CA ILE A 175 2.76 -14.31 4.45
C ILE A 175 2.27 -15.43 3.51
N THR A 176 1.66 -16.46 4.08
CA THR A 176 1.10 -17.60 3.34
C THR A 176 -0.42 -17.54 3.22
N GLU A 177 -1.06 -16.64 3.96
CA GLU A 177 -2.49 -16.43 3.90
C GLU A 177 -2.88 -15.03 4.37
N ILE A 178 -3.90 -14.46 3.73
CA ILE A 178 -4.53 -13.19 4.12
C ILE A 178 -6.04 -13.37 4.06
N ARG A 179 -6.73 -12.95 5.12
CA ARG A 179 -8.20 -13.01 5.19
C ARG A 179 -8.73 -11.97 6.17
N THR A 180 -10.04 -11.76 6.15
CA THR A 180 -10.79 -11.09 7.22
C THR A 180 -11.52 -12.12 8.08
N LEU A 181 -11.97 -11.73 9.26
CA LEU A 181 -12.87 -12.50 10.10
C LEU A 181 -14.19 -12.80 9.35
N ASP A 182 -14.58 -11.98 8.35
CA ASP A 182 -15.87 -12.12 7.64
C ASP A 182 -15.90 -13.43 6.84
N THR A 183 -14.73 -13.94 6.46
CA THR A 183 -14.57 -15.25 5.81
C THR A 183 -14.77 -16.43 6.75
N LEU A 184 -14.78 -16.20 8.06
CA LEU A 184 -14.94 -17.21 9.11
C LEU A 184 -16.42 -17.36 9.54
N LYS A 185 -17.36 -17.07 8.62
CA LYS A 185 -18.85 -16.98 8.70
C LYS A 185 -19.61 -17.91 9.66
N SER A 186 -18.97 -18.92 10.24
CA SER A 186 -19.57 -19.84 11.22
C SER A 186 -19.73 -19.26 12.62
N GLU A 187 -19.14 -18.09 12.92
CA GLU A 187 -19.12 -17.54 14.28
C GLU A 187 -19.60 -16.09 14.30
N ALA A 188 -20.45 -15.76 15.27
CA ALA A 188 -21.12 -14.46 15.40
C ALA A 188 -20.16 -13.36 15.91
N TRP A 189 -19.09 -13.10 15.17
CA TRP A 189 -18.08 -12.10 15.47
C TRP A 189 -18.60 -10.65 15.44
N TYR A 190 -19.75 -10.43 14.79
CA TYR A 190 -20.21 -9.09 14.35
C TYR A 190 -21.29 -8.45 15.21
N THR A 191 -21.85 -9.19 16.18
CA THR A 191 -23.04 -8.74 16.91
C THR A 191 -22.79 -8.50 18.39
N SER A 192 -21.54 -8.56 18.86
CA SER A 192 -21.25 -8.29 20.27
C SER A 192 -20.26 -7.12 20.43
N PRO A 193 -20.56 -6.14 21.31
CA PRO A 193 -19.62 -5.10 21.69
C PRO A 193 -18.42 -5.74 22.40
N CYS A 194 -17.23 -5.55 21.85
CA CYS A 194 -15.92 -6.00 22.32
C CYS A 194 -15.95 -7.10 23.41
N PRO A 195 -16.46 -8.34 23.17
CA PRO A 195 -16.08 -9.47 24.00
C PRO A 195 -14.75 -9.92 23.41
N ALA A 196 -13.72 -9.26 23.92
CA ALA A 196 -12.32 -9.61 23.89
C ALA A 196 -11.72 -9.86 22.50
N LEU A 197 -10.89 -8.91 22.04
CA LEU A 197 -9.81 -9.20 21.08
C LEU A 197 -9.04 -10.49 21.46
N ASP A 198 -8.96 -10.79 22.77
CA ASP A 198 -8.41 -12.05 23.28
C ASP A 198 -9.25 -13.29 22.91
N GLU A 199 -10.58 -13.21 22.87
CA GLU A 199 -11.45 -14.30 22.38
C GLU A 199 -11.28 -14.47 20.86
N ALA A 200 -11.16 -13.36 20.12
CA ALA A 200 -10.81 -13.40 18.70
C ALA A 200 -9.46 -14.08 18.46
N ALA A 201 -8.45 -13.69 19.22
CA ALA A 201 -7.14 -14.31 19.18
C ALA A 201 -7.16 -15.77 19.63
N LEU A 202 -7.99 -16.15 20.60
CA LEU A 202 -8.10 -17.52 21.08
C LEU A 202 -8.68 -18.43 19.98
N LYS A 203 -9.80 -18.06 19.37
CA LYS A 203 -10.40 -18.89 18.31
C LYS A 203 -9.56 -18.90 17.04
N LEU A 204 -8.85 -17.81 16.72
CA LEU A 204 -7.83 -17.82 15.66
C LEU A 204 -6.70 -18.80 16.02
N THR A 205 -6.25 -18.81 17.27
CA THR A 205 -5.25 -19.78 17.75
C THR A 205 -5.75 -21.22 17.62
N GLU A 206 -6.99 -21.50 18.00
CA GLU A 206 -7.62 -22.81 17.91
C GLU A 206 -7.76 -23.27 16.45
N LYS A 207 -8.31 -22.41 15.59
CA LYS A 207 -8.59 -22.72 14.18
C LYS A 207 -7.33 -23.03 13.38
N PHE A 208 -6.25 -22.28 13.61
CA PHE A 208 -5.03 -22.41 12.84
C PHE A 208 -3.92 -23.16 13.58
N SER A 209 -4.11 -23.46 14.88
CA SER A 209 -3.09 -24.09 15.72
C SER A 209 -1.76 -23.32 15.70
N ARG A 210 -1.84 -22.00 15.83
CA ARG A 210 -0.70 -21.06 15.80
C ARG A 210 -0.91 -19.92 16.80
N PRO A 211 0.15 -19.40 17.44
CA PRO A 211 0.04 -18.24 18.30
C PRO A 211 -0.43 -17.01 17.51
N VAL A 212 -1.30 -16.19 18.12
CA VAL A 212 -1.77 -14.94 17.55
C VAL A 212 -1.04 -13.76 18.19
N ARG A 213 -0.56 -12.84 17.36
CA ARG A 213 -0.12 -11.51 17.78
C ARG A 213 -1.14 -10.48 17.31
N ILE A 214 -1.73 -9.77 18.26
CA ILE A 214 -2.69 -8.72 17.99
C ILE A 214 -1.93 -7.41 17.77
N ILE A 215 -2.26 -6.72 16.68
CA ILE A 215 -1.87 -5.32 16.43
C ILE A 215 -3.17 -4.53 16.45
N HIS A 216 -3.42 -3.85 17.57
CA HIS A 216 -4.67 -3.17 17.83
C HIS A 216 -4.49 -1.66 17.77
N TYR A 217 -5.43 -0.99 17.09
CA TYR A 217 -5.55 0.46 17.07
C TYR A 217 -7.00 0.90 17.30
N GLU A 218 -7.16 2.02 17.98
CA GLU A 218 -8.43 2.74 18.02
C GLU A 218 -8.59 3.57 16.75
N HIS A 219 -9.81 3.64 16.22
CA HIS A 219 -10.13 4.34 14.98
C HIS A 219 -9.76 5.83 15.08
N GLU A 220 -9.96 6.44 16.24
CA GLU A 220 -9.59 7.82 16.56
C GLU A 220 -8.08 8.06 16.47
N ALA A 221 -7.27 7.01 16.63
CA ALA A 221 -5.81 7.06 16.50
C ALA A 221 -5.30 6.76 15.07
N LEU A 222 -6.18 6.42 14.12
CA LEU A 222 -5.78 6.16 12.72
C LEU A 222 -5.00 7.31 12.06
N PRO A 223 -5.31 8.60 12.28
CA PRO A 223 -4.51 9.69 11.73
C PRO A 223 -3.05 9.70 12.22
N LEU A 224 -2.78 9.13 13.40
CA LEU A 224 -1.44 9.00 13.96
C LEU A 224 -0.71 7.76 13.43
N LEU A 225 -1.45 6.80 12.88
CA LEU A 225 -0.89 5.57 12.31
C LEU A 225 0.04 5.89 11.15
N THR A 226 -0.34 6.83 10.28
CA THR A 226 0.48 7.26 9.13
C THR A 226 1.84 7.77 9.58
N ALA A 227 1.86 8.61 10.64
CA ALA A 227 3.09 9.13 11.22
C ALA A 227 3.94 8.03 11.88
N PHE A 228 3.32 7.02 12.49
CA PHE A 228 4.02 5.85 13.03
C PHE A 228 4.66 5.02 11.89
N TRP A 229 3.90 4.68 10.86
CA TRP A 229 4.40 3.91 9.71
C TRP A 229 5.49 4.65 8.92
N GLU A 230 5.42 5.98 8.83
CA GLU A 230 6.45 6.81 8.23
C GLU A 230 7.77 6.78 9.01
N ASN A 231 7.73 6.61 10.33
CA ASN A 231 8.92 6.58 11.20
C ASN A 231 9.53 5.17 11.39
N TYR A 232 8.73 4.10 11.31
CA TYR A 232 9.18 2.73 11.60
C TYR A 232 9.57 1.90 10.36
N CYS A 233 9.22 2.35 9.16
CA CYS A 233 9.58 1.70 7.88
C CYS A 233 10.76 2.39 7.17
N VAL A 234 11.72 2.94 7.94
CA VAL A 234 13.03 3.39 7.45
C VAL A 234 14.02 2.23 7.42
#